data_AF-A0A6S7KGG4-F1
#
_entry.id   AF-A0A6S7KGG4-F1
#
_cell.length_a   1.000
_cell.length_b   1.000
_cell.length_c   1.000
_cell.angle_alpha   90.00
_cell.angle_beta   90.00
_cell.angle_gamma   90.00
#
_symmetry.space_group_name_H-M   'P 1'
#
loop_
_entity.id
_entity.type
_entity.pdbx_description
1 polymer ?
#
loop_
_entity_poly.entity_id
_entity_poly.type
_entity_poly.pdbx_seq_one_letter_code
_entity_poly.pdbx_strand_id
1 'polypeptide(L)'
;MKDTIKTKHEQKLNSLGVIKNTEAYVDKSRWVINLSVYTRQLNTQETQILENGLNYAITPKRIPVPKIIASIESCIYHLSEESKATIRASVVNTLKNTKALSTTNMSKQQSHALRNLKKDKDITILFQLTKGERLLTCNEY
;
A
#
# COMPACT_ATOMS: atom_id res chain seq x y z
N MET A 1 -28.61 39.66 -17.87
CA MET A 1 -28.93 38.23 -17.65
C MET A 1 -27.71 37.32 -17.71
N LYS A 2 -26.75 37.52 -18.63
CA LYS A 2 -25.55 36.67 -18.78
C LYS A 2 -24.58 36.79 -17.61
N ASP A 3 -24.47 37.97 -17.01
CA ASP A 3 -23.52 38.24 -15.91
C ASP A 3 -23.88 37.47 -14.63
N THR A 4 -25.18 37.33 -14.33
CA THR A 4 -25.67 36.58 -13.17
C THR A 4 -25.34 35.09 -13.24
N ILE A 5 -25.31 34.52 -14.46
CA ILE A 5 -24.94 33.13 -14.67
C ILE A 5 -23.44 32.94 -14.44
N LYS A 6 -22.62 33.89 -14.90
CA LYS A 6 -21.18 33.88 -14.71
C LYS A 6 -20.81 33.94 -13.22
N THR A 7 -21.44 34.84 -12.46
CA THR A 7 -21.22 34.93 -11.00
C THR A 7 -21.61 33.65 -10.27
N LYS A 8 -22.71 33.00 -10.68
CA LYS A 8 -23.11 31.70 -10.11
C LYS A 8 -22.09 30.59 -10.41
N HIS A 9 -21.51 30.59 -11.62
CA HIS A 9 -20.48 29.62 -11.98
C HIS A 9 -19.18 29.84 -11.20
N GLU A 10 -18.78 31.10 -11.00
CA GLU A 10 -17.60 31.47 -10.21
C GLU A 10 -17.77 31.09 -8.72
N GLN A 11 -18.95 31.32 -8.15
CA GLN A 11 -19.27 30.91 -6.78
C GLN A 11 -19.27 29.38 -6.62
N LYS A 12 -19.84 28.65 -7.59
CA LYS A 12 -19.83 27.18 -7.60
C LYS A 12 -18.41 26.61 -7.79
N LEU A 13 -17.57 27.26 -8.58
CA LEU A 13 -16.18 26.86 -8.76
C LEU A 13 -15.37 27.07 -7.47
N ASN A 14 -15.57 28.20 -6.80
CA ASN A 14 -14.89 28.49 -5.54
C ASN A 14 -15.35 27.57 -4.39
N SER A 15 -16.61 27.12 -4.38
CA SER A 15 -17.08 26.15 -3.38
C SER A 15 -16.57 24.72 -3.63
N LEU A 16 -16.33 24.37 -4.90
CA LEU A 16 -15.77 23.07 -5.29
C LEU A 16 -14.23 23.02 -5.22
N GLY A 17 -13.57 24.17 -5.39
CA GLY A 17 -12.11 24.30 -5.27
C GLY A 17 -11.58 24.12 -3.86
N VAL A 18 -12.46 24.20 -2.85
CA VAL A 18 -12.14 23.83 -1.47
C VAL A 18 -12.45 22.36 -1.26
N ILE A 19 -11.72 21.48 -1.97
CA ILE A 19 -11.51 20.13 -1.48
C ILE A 19 -10.62 20.31 -0.24
N LYS A 20 -11.25 20.48 0.93
CA LYS A 20 -10.51 20.28 2.18
C LYS A 20 -10.08 18.82 2.16
N ASN A 21 -8.81 18.56 1.88
CA ASN A 21 -8.11 17.35 2.32
C ASN A 21 -8.12 17.37 3.84
N THR A 22 -9.30 17.24 4.42
CA THR A 22 -9.48 16.90 5.82
C THR A 22 -9.21 15.41 5.79
N GLU A 23 -7.94 15.03 5.92
CA GLU A 23 -7.62 13.67 6.33
C GLU A 23 -8.49 13.43 7.56
N ALA A 24 -9.46 12.51 7.44
CA ALA A 24 -10.34 12.20 8.56
C ALA A 24 -9.42 11.91 9.74
N TYR A 25 -9.59 12.62 10.86
CA TYR A 25 -8.78 12.39 12.04
C TYR A 25 -9.07 10.98 12.52
N VAL A 26 -8.14 10.06 12.26
CA VAL A 26 -8.21 8.69 12.72
C VAL A 26 -7.27 8.57 13.90
N ASP A 27 -7.85 8.30 15.08
CA ASP A 27 -7.09 7.98 16.28
C ASP A 27 -6.39 6.62 16.10
N LYS A 28 -5.08 6.66 15.88
CA LYS A 28 -4.22 5.48 15.67
C LYS A 28 -3.68 4.90 16.98
N SER A 29 -3.94 5.53 18.13
CA SER A 29 -3.37 5.14 19.42
C SER A 29 -3.69 3.70 19.82
N ARG A 30 -4.78 3.13 19.29
CA ARG A 30 -5.26 1.78 19.60
C ARG A 30 -4.97 0.74 18.50
N TRP A 31 -4.23 1.11 17.45
CA TRP A 31 -3.92 0.22 16.33
C TRP A 31 -2.82 -0.78 16.65
N VAL A 32 -1.84 -0.36 17.45
CA VAL A 32 -0.74 -1.21 17.93
C VAL A 32 -0.73 -1.16 19.44
N ILE A 33 -0.92 -2.31 20.07
CA ILE A 33 -0.82 -2.43 21.53
C ILE A 33 0.31 -3.41 21.83
N ASN A 34 1.31 -2.92 22.55
CA ASN A 34 2.36 -3.74 23.11
C ASN A 34 1.87 -4.32 24.44
N LEU A 35 1.75 -5.64 24.52
CA LEU A 35 1.40 -6.33 25.77
C LEU A 35 2.65 -6.79 26.53
N SER A 36 3.82 -6.77 25.88
CA SER A 36 5.13 -7.15 26.41
C SER A 36 6.02 -5.96 26.80
N VAL A 37 5.42 -4.83 27.23
CA VAL A 37 6.14 -3.57 27.53
C VAL A 37 7.32 -3.76 28.49
N TYR A 38 7.21 -4.73 29.40
CA TYR A 38 8.23 -5.02 30.42
C TYR A 38 9.43 -5.82 29.91
N THR A 39 9.27 -6.62 28.86
CA THR A 39 10.36 -7.44 28.29
C THR A 39 11.00 -6.77 27.08
N ARG A 40 10.20 -6.05 26.28
CA ARG A 40 10.71 -5.35 25.10
C ARG A 40 9.87 -4.13 24.73
N GLN A 41 10.56 -2.99 24.62
CA GLN A 41 9.98 -1.77 24.07
C GLN A 41 10.11 -1.76 22.54
N LEU A 42 9.02 -1.43 21.86
CA LEU A 42 8.99 -1.23 20.41
C LEU A 42 9.57 0.15 20.08
N ASN A 43 10.43 0.20 19.08
CA ASN A 43 10.95 1.45 18.55
C ASN A 43 9.84 2.18 17.77
N THR A 44 9.90 3.51 17.69
CA THR A 44 8.94 4.34 16.93
C THR A 44 8.78 3.88 15.48
N GLN A 45 9.88 3.45 14.84
CA GLN A 45 9.83 2.92 13.47
C GLN A 45 9.12 1.57 13.38
N GLU A 46 9.23 0.71 14.40
CA GLU A 46 8.55 -0.58 14.48
C GLU A 46 7.05 -0.38 14.66
N THR A 47 6.66 0.52 15.57
CA THR A 47 5.25 0.89 15.79
C THR A 47 4.61 1.44 14.53
N GLN A 48 5.27 2.35 13.81
CA GLN A 48 4.75 2.93 12.56
C GLN A 48 4.53 1.89 11.46
N ILE A 49 5.39 0.87 11.36
CA ILE A 49 5.20 -0.22 10.36
C ILE A 49 4.03 -1.11 10.76
N LEU A 50 3.90 -1.40 12.05
CA LEU A 50 2.79 -2.17 12.58
C LEU A 50 1.46 -1.39 12.42
N GLU A 51 1.47 -0.06 12.61
CA GLU A 51 0.31 0.81 12.37
C GLU A 51 -0.18 0.77 10.92
N ASN A 52 0.72 0.56 9.95
CA ASN A 52 0.32 0.42 8.55
C ASN A 52 -0.51 -0.85 8.29
N GLY A 53 -0.48 -1.81 9.22
CA GLY A 53 -1.34 -2.98 9.23
C GLY A 53 -1.03 -4.02 8.14
N LEU A 54 -1.87 -5.04 8.07
CA LEU A 54 -1.74 -6.15 7.11
C LEU A 54 -1.97 -5.73 5.67
N ASN A 55 -2.79 -4.69 5.45
CA ASN A 55 -3.13 -4.18 4.12
C ASN A 55 -2.00 -3.33 3.49
N TYR A 56 -0.85 -3.20 4.16
CA TYR A 56 0.29 -2.47 3.65
C TYR A 56 1.05 -3.26 2.58
N ALA A 57 0.81 -2.95 1.32
CA ALA A 57 1.53 -3.54 0.20
C ALA A 57 2.87 -2.82 -0.04
N ILE A 58 3.99 -3.46 0.30
CA ILE A 58 5.33 -2.93 0.02
C ILE A 58 5.54 -2.82 -1.50
N THR A 59 5.94 -1.64 -1.98
CA THR A 59 6.22 -1.43 -3.41
C THR A 59 7.40 -2.28 -3.83
N PRO A 60 7.25 -3.17 -4.84
CA PRO A 60 8.37 -3.95 -5.33
C PRO A 60 9.39 -3.03 -6.02
N LYS A 61 10.69 -3.25 -5.74
CA LYS A 61 11.78 -2.45 -6.32
C LYS A 61 11.90 -2.57 -7.84
N ARG A 62 11.36 -3.65 -8.40
CA ARG A 62 11.37 -3.95 -9.83
C ARG A 62 9.99 -4.43 -10.23
N ILE A 63 9.57 -4.09 -11.43
CA ILE A 63 8.32 -4.58 -12.01
C ILE A 63 8.42 -6.12 -12.10
N PRO A 64 7.44 -6.87 -11.55
CA PRO A 64 7.46 -8.33 -11.57
C PRO A 64 7.06 -8.85 -12.96
N VAL A 65 7.94 -8.63 -13.95
CA VAL A 65 7.75 -9.04 -15.35
C VAL A 65 7.34 -10.51 -15.49
N PRO A 66 7.98 -11.49 -14.81
CA PRO A 66 7.60 -12.89 -14.93
C PRO A 66 6.16 -13.16 -14.51
N LYS A 67 5.69 -12.50 -13.44
CA LYS A 67 4.32 -12.67 -12.93
C LYS A 67 3.28 -12.09 -13.91
N ILE A 68 3.59 -10.93 -14.48
CA ILE A 68 2.73 -10.28 -15.48
C ILE A 68 2.63 -11.16 -16.73
N ILE A 69 3.77 -11.63 -17.26
CA ILE A 69 3.81 -12.50 -18.44
C ILE A 69 3.06 -13.81 -18.16
N ALA A 70 3.31 -14.46 -17.03
CA ALA A 70 2.62 -15.71 -16.67
C ALA A 70 1.10 -15.53 -16.59
N SER A 71 0.63 -14.43 -15.99
CA SER A 71 -0.79 -14.12 -15.93
C SER A 71 -1.38 -13.90 -17.32
N ILE A 72 -0.68 -13.17 -18.19
CA ILE A 72 -1.16 -12.88 -19.54
C ILE A 72 -1.16 -14.16 -20.39
N GLU A 73 -0.08 -14.94 -20.37
CA GLU A 73 0.01 -16.22 -21.09
C GLU A 73 -1.08 -17.20 -20.67
N SER A 74 -1.38 -17.28 -19.37
CA SER A 74 -2.50 -18.08 -18.88
C SER A 74 -3.84 -17.59 -19.43
N CYS A 75 -4.03 -16.27 -19.57
CA CYS A 75 -5.25 -15.70 -20.14
C CYS A 75 -5.35 -15.92 -21.66
N ILE A 76 -4.25 -15.82 -22.40
CA ILE A 76 -4.27 -15.92 -23.87
C ILE A 76 -4.19 -17.36 -24.39
N TYR A 77 -4.03 -18.35 -23.51
CA TYR A 77 -3.85 -19.76 -23.88
C TYR A 77 -4.92 -20.30 -24.85
N HIS A 78 -6.18 -19.86 -24.70
CA HIS A 78 -7.33 -20.32 -25.47
C HIS A 78 -7.56 -19.59 -26.81
N LEU A 79 -6.75 -18.57 -27.14
CA LEU A 79 -6.89 -17.79 -28.38
C LEU A 79 -6.19 -18.44 -29.58
N SER A 80 -6.47 -17.93 -30.79
CA SER A 80 -5.72 -18.31 -32.00
C SER A 80 -4.27 -17.85 -31.93
N GLU A 81 -3.36 -18.55 -32.60
CA GLU A 81 -1.92 -18.24 -32.57
C GLU A 81 -1.59 -16.83 -33.09
N GLU A 82 -2.34 -16.34 -34.08
CA GLU A 82 -2.20 -14.97 -34.60
C GLU A 82 -2.56 -13.91 -33.54
N SER A 83 -3.64 -14.14 -32.80
CA SER A 83 -4.06 -13.26 -31.71
C SER A 83 -3.05 -13.29 -30.55
N LYS A 84 -2.51 -14.46 -30.22
CA LYS A 84 -1.46 -14.62 -29.20
C LYS A 84 -0.20 -13.84 -29.57
N ALA A 85 0.28 -13.95 -30.81
CA ALA A 85 1.46 -13.24 -31.29
C ALA A 85 1.30 -11.72 -31.17
N THR A 86 0.12 -11.20 -31.55
CA THR A 86 -0.21 -9.78 -31.46
C THR A 86 -0.18 -9.28 -30.01
N ILE A 87 -0.79 -10.02 -29.08
CA ILE A 87 -0.82 -9.66 -27.66
C ILE A 87 0.58 -9.72 -27.05
N ARG A 88 1.37 -10.76 -27.35
CA ARG A 88 2.76 -10.88 -26.89
C ARG A 88 3.60 -9.68 -27.34
N ALA A 89 3.49 -9.27 -28.61
CA ALA A 89 4.21 -8.11 -29.13
C ALA A 89 3.82 -6.81 -28.41
N SER A 90 2.51 -6.60 -28.18
CA SER A 90 1.99 -5.45 -27.44
C SER A 90 2.50 -5.40 -25.99
N VAL A 91 2.51 -6.54 -25.31
CA VAL A 91 2.98 -6.67 -23.91
C VAL A 91 4.48 -6.39 -23.81
N VAL A 92 5.29 -6.93 -24.72
CA VAL A 92 6.74 -6.67 -24.77
C VAL A 92 7.01 -5.18 -24.98
N ASN A 93 6.30 -4.52 -25.90
CA ASN A 93 6.47 -3.09 -26.15
C ASN A 93 6.08 -2.26 -24.91
N THR A 94 4.96 -2.60 -24.28
CA THR A 94 4.49 -1.93 -23.06
C THR A 94 5.51 -2.08 -21.92
N LEU A 95 6.00 -3.29 -21.67
CA LEU A 95 6.97 -3.55 -20.60
C LEU A 95 8.32 -2.86 -20.85
N LYS A 96 8.77 -2.75 -22.11
CA LYS A 96 9.99 -2.01 -22.47
C LYS A 96 9.87 -0.51 -22.22
N ASN A 97 8.70 0.06 -22.48
CA ASN A 97 8.46 1.50 -22.35
C ASN A 97 8.07 1.91 -20.91
N THR A 98 7.73 0.96 -20.05
CA THR A 98 7.33 1.24 -18.67
C THR A 98 8.56 1.54 -17.80
N LYS A 99 8.60 2.73 -17.20
CA LYS A 99 9.62 3.07 -16.19
C LYS A 99 9.28 2.40 -14.86
N ALA A 100 10.27 1.81 -14.20
CA ALA A 100 10.10 1.30 -12.84
C ALA A 100 9.70 2.45 -11.90
N LEU A 101 8.69 2.20 -11.06
CA LEU A 101 8.19 3.20 -10.12
C LEU A 101 9.28 3.54 -9.10
N SER A 102 9.81 4.76 -9.16
CA SER A 102 10.93 5.19 -8.31
C SER A 102 10.51 5.53 -6.88
N THR A 103 9.20 5.57 -6.60
CA THR A 103 8.68 5.91 -5.28
C THR A 103 8.56 4.67 -4.42
N THR A 104 9.43 4.58 -3.41
CA THR A 104 9.34 3.53 -2.38
C THR A 104 8.39 4.03 -1.30
N ASN A 105 7.38 3.23 -0.95
CA ASN A 105 6.43 3.57 0.11
C ASN A 105 7.01 3.43 1.53
N MET A 106 8.16 2.77 1.68
CA MET A 106 8.81 2.47 2.95
C MET A 106 10.24 3.01 3.01
N SER A 107 10.60 3.64 4.13
CA SER A 107 11.97 4.10 4.39
C SER A 107 12.95 2.94 4.63
N LYS A 108 14.25 3.16 4.41
CA LYS A 108 15.31 2.18 4.73
C LYS A 108 15.30 1.80 6.22
N GLN A 109 15.06 2.79 7.10
CA GLN A 109 14.97 2.58 8.54
C GLN A 109 13.81 1.66 8.90
N GLN A 110 12.65 1.87 8.25
CA GLN A 110 11.50 1.02 8.42
C GLN A 110 11.76 -0.41 7.91
N SER A 111 12.39 -0.55 6.74
CA SER A 111 12.78 -1.87 6.23
C SER A 111 13.72 -2.63 7.18
N HIS A 112 14.62 -1.92 7.84
CA HIS A 112 15.54 -2.50 8.81
C HIS A 112 14.80 -2.90 10.09
N ALA A 113 13.94 -2.03 10.60
CA ALA A 113 13.07 -2.31 11.74
C ALA A 113 12.20 -3.56 11.50
N LEU A 114 11.53 -3.66 10.34
CA LEU A 114 10.75 -4.85 9.96
C LEU A 114 11.61 -6.12 9.91
N ARG A 115 12.85 -6.01 9.42
CA ARG A 115 13.77 -7.16 9.33
C ARG A 115 14.27 -7.58 10.71
N ASN A 116 14.40 -6.65 11.65
CA ASN A 116 14.73 -6.95 13.04
C ASN A 116 13.54 -7.64 13.72
N LEU A 117 12.34 -7.03 13.65
CA LEU A 117 11.10 -7.63 14.16
C LEU A 117 10.88 -9.07 13.67
N LYS A 118 11.18 -9.35 12.39
CA LYS A 118 11.05 -10.71 11.82
C LYS A 118 12.08 -11.71 12.37
N LYS A 119 13.27 -11.25 12.77
CA LYS A 119 14.34 -12.13 13.28
C LYS A 119 14.10 -12.52 14.73
N ASP A 120 13.44 -11.64 15.48
CA ASP A 120 13.24 -11.82 16.90
C ASP A 120 12.12 -12.83 17.13
N LYS A 121 12.48 -13.98 17.70
CA LYS A 121 11.55 -15.07 18.00
C LYS A 121 10.71 -14.79 19.25
N ASP A 122 11.14 -13.85 20.06
CA ASP A 122 10.48 -13.41 21.31
C ASP A 122 9.33 -12.42 21.05
N ILE A 123 8.97 -12.16 19.78
CA ILE A 123 7.79 -11.37 19.44
C ILE A 123 6.87 -12.24 18.58
N THR A 124 5.74 -12.59 19.16
CA THR A 124 4.59 -13.09 18.41
C THR A 124 3.68 -11.91 18.08
N ILE A 125 3.63 -11.55 16.79
CA ILE A 125 2.68 -10.55 16.28
C ILE A 125 1.34 -11.26 16.06
N LEU A 126 0.37 -10.96 16.92
CA LEU A 126 -0.99 -11.47 16.82
C LEU A 126 -1.90 -10.41 16.18
N PHE A 127 -2.61 -10.81 15.12
CA PHE A 127 -3.60 -9.98 14.46
C PHE A 127 -4.97 -10.29 15.05
N GLN A 128 -5.56 -9.38 15.83
CA GLN A 128 -6.93 -9.55 16.33
C GLN A 128 -7.91 -8.86 15.38
N LEU A 129 -8.67 -9.67 14.65
CA LEU A 129 -9.62 -9.21 13.63
C LEU A 129 -11.03 -9.00 14.22
N THR A 130 -11.15 -8.19 15.27
CA THR A 130 -12.45 -7.84 15.87
C THR A 130 -12.86 -6.43 15.43
N LYS A 131 -13.55 -6.31 14.29
CA LYS A 131 -14.25 -5.11 13.77
C LYS A 131 -13.47 -3.77 13.70
N GLY A 132 -12.18 -3.77 14.01
CA GLY A 132 -11.25 -2.65 13.86
C GLY A 132 -9.86 -3.25 13.95
N GLU A 133 -9.12 -3.20 12.84
CA GLU A 133 -7.84 -3.89 12.65
C GLU A 133 -6.86 -3.52 13.76
N ARG A 134 -6.48 -4.50 14.59
CA ARG A 134 -5.60 -4.30 15.75
C ARG A 134 -4.45 -5.28 15.70
N LEU A 135 -3.25 -4.74 15.84
CA LEU A 135 -2.02 -5.53 16.00
C LEU A 135 -1.65 -5.58 17.47
N LEU A 136 -1.59 -6.79 17.99
CA LEU A 136 -1.07 -7.06 19.33
C LEU A 136 0.31 -7.69 19.18
N THR A 137 1.25 -7.24 20.00
CA THR A 137 2.55 -7.92 20.15
C THR A 137 2.55 -8.59 21.52
N CYS A 138 2.69 -9.91 21.52
CA CYS A 138 2.79 -10.72 22.72
C CYS A 138 4.13 -11.47 22.70
N ASN A 139 4.74 -11.66 23.85
CA ASN A 139 5.78 -12.68 24.01
C ASN A 139 5.12 -13.98 24.50
N GLU A 140 5.63 -15.13 24.07
CA GLU A 140 5.37 -16.39 24.80
C GLU A 140 6.33 -16.44 25.99
N TYR A 141 5.81 -16.92 27.13
CA TYR A 141 6.41 -16.87 28.46
C TYR A 141 7.90 -17.23 28.54
#